data_AF-A0A061JJU7-F1
#
_entry.id   AF-A0A061JJU7-F1
#
_cell.length_a   1.000
_cell.length_b   1.000
_cell.length_c   1.000
_cell.angle_alpha   90.00
_cell.angle_beta   90.00
_cell.angle_gamma   90.00
#
_symmetry.space_group_name_H-M   'P 1'
#
loop_
_entity.id
_entity.type
_entity.pdbx_description
1 polymer ?
#
loop_
_entity_poly.entity_id
_entity_poly.type
_entity_poly.pdbx_seq_one_letter_code
_entity_poly.pdbx_strand_id
1 'polypeptide(L)' 'MEISDHDVAFARSQIGRQLTDLRNCDDREGVDVLGPRCLGFISALAVVGVITQHEYMRISTLANNAWAYAAKDTRR' A
#
# COMPACT_ATOMS: atom_id res chain seq x y z
N MET A 1 9.75 13.30 18.89
CA MET A 1 9.34 11.87 18.84
C MET A 1 10.42 11.16 18.06
N GLU A 2 11.11 10.20 18.67
CA GLU A 2 12.12 9.38 18.00
C GLU A 2 11.45 8.10 17.52
N ILE A 3 11.61 7.76 16.24
CA ILE A 3 11.05 6.55 15.64
C ILE A 3 12.12 5.46 15.76
N SER A 4 11.78 4.31 16.35
CA SER A 4 12.74 3.21 16.51
C SER A 4 12.86 2.35 15.25
N ASP A 5 13.96 1.59 15.12
CA ASP A 5 14.13 0.61 14.05
C ASP A 5 12.99 -0.44 14.03
N HIS A 6 12.46 -0.78 15.21
CA HIS A 6 11.32 -1.67 15.34
C HIS A 6 10.05 -1.07 14.73
N ASP A 7 9.79 0.22 14.93
CA ASP A 7 8.63 0.92 14.34
C ASP A 7 8.75 0.98 12.82
N VAL A 8 9.96 1.23 12.31
CA VAL A 8 10.26 1.21 10.86
C VAL A 8 10.01 -0.16 10.25
N ALA A 9 10.52 -1.22 10.89
CA ALA A 9 10.33 -2.59 10.44
C ALA A 9 8.85 -2.99 10.46
N PHE A 10 8.13 -2.63 11.53
CA PHE A 10 6.70 -2.88 11.65
C PHE A 10 5.93 -2.16 10.54
N ALA A 11 6.16 -0.86 10.32
CA ALA A 11 5.50 -0.08 9.28
C ALA A 11 5.75 -0.65 7.87
N ARG A 12 6.98 -1.09 7.58
CA ARG A 12 7.32 -1.76 6.31
C ARG A 12 6.58 -3.09 6.14
N SER A 13 6.40 -3.87 7.21
CA SER A 13 5.63 -5.12 7.14
C SER A 13 4.14 -4.87 6.81
N GLN A 14 3.57 -3.76 7.28
CA GLN A 14 2.19 -3.39 6.98
C GLN A 14 1.96 -3.09 5.50
N ILE A 15 2.96 -2.57 4.78
CA ILE A 15 2.88 -2.36 3.33
C ILE A 15 2.60 -3.69 2.61
N GLY A 16 3.35 -4.74 2.95
CA GLY A 16 3.19 -6.06 2.34
C GLY A 16 1.81 -6.66 2.58
N ARG A 17 1.26 -6.47 3.79
CA ARG A 17 -0.11 -6.87 4.13
C ARG A 17 -1.14 -6.12 3.29
N GLN A 18 -1.08 -4.78 3.24
CA GLN A 18 -2.01 -3.96 2.45
C GLN A 18 -2.01 -4.34 0.96
N LEU A 19 -0.84 -4.62 0.39
CA LEU A 19 -0.72 -5.09 -1.00
C LEU A 19 -1.35 -6.47 -1.22
N THR A 20 -1.23 -7.36 -0.23
CA THR A 20 -1.83 -8.70 -0.27
C THR A 20 -3.35 -8.62 -0.16
N ASP A 21 -3.85 -7.80 0.77
CA ASP A 21 -5.29 -7.56 0.96
C ASP A 21 -5.92 -7.00 -0.32
N LEU A 22 -5.27 -5.99 -0.94
CA LEU A 22 -5.74 -5.41 -2.20
C LEU A 22 -5.75 -6.42 -3.36
N ARG A 23 -4.76 -7.30 -3.44
CA ARG A 23 -4.68 -8.33 -4.48
C ARG A 23 -5.74 -9.42 -4.33
N ASN A 24 -6.13 -9.72 -3.09
CA ASN A 24 -7.08 -10.78 -2.76
C ASN A 24 -8.52 -10.26 -2.61
N CYS A 25 -8.74 -8.94 -2.74
CA CYS A 25 -10.07 -8.36 -2.68
C CYS A 25 -10.83 -8.65 -3.98
N ASP A 26 -11.94 -9.37 -3.84
CA ASP A 26 -12.78 -9.89 -4.92
C ASP A 26 -14.10 -9.11 -5.07
N ASP A 27 -14.33 -8.10 -4.22
CA ASP A 27 -15.48 -7.23 -4.27
C ASP A 27 -15.08 -5.79 -4.66
N ARG A 28 -15.90 -5.16 -5.50
CA ARG A 28 -15.59 -3.83 -6.06
C ARG A 28 -15.50 -2.75 -4.99
N GLU A 29 -16.38 -2.77 -4.00
CA GLU A 29 -16.45 -1.77 -2.94
C GLU A 29 -15.19 -1.79 -2.09
N GLY A 30 -14.73 -3.00 -1.72
CA GLY A 30 -13.48 -3.25 -1.03
C GLY A 30 -12.28 -2.75 -1.83
N VAL A 31 -12.23 -3.00 -3.14
CA VAL A 31 -11.14 -2.50 -4.00
C VAL A 31 -11.10 -0.96 -4.05
N ASP A 32 -12.25 -0.31 -4.17
CA ASP A 32 -12.38 1.15 -4.21
C ASP A 32 -11.99 1.80 -2.87
N VAL A 33 -12.10 1.07 -1.76
CA VAL A 33 -11.66 1.53 -0.42
C VAL A 33 -10.17 1.21 -0.16
N LEU A 34 -9.73 -0.01 -0.46
CA LEU A 34 -8.39 -0.52 -0.15
C LEU A 34 -7.30 0.13 -1.01
N GLY A 35 -7.58 0.42 -2.28
CA GLY A 35 -6.62 1.04 -3.19
C GLY A 35 -6.12 2.41 -2.68
N PRO A 36 -7.02 3.39 -2.48
CA PRO A 36 -6.67 4.70 -1.93
C PRO A 36 -6.04 4.62 -0.53
N ARG A 37 -6.54 3.71 0.32
CA ARG A 37 -5.98 3.49 1.67
C ARG A 37 -4.53 3.02 1.61
N CYS A 38 -4.21 2.05 0.75
CA CYS A 38 -2.87 1.54 0.57
C CYS A 38 -1.92 2.64 0.09
N LEU A 39 -2.31 3.41 -0.93
CA LEU A 39 -1.52 4.52 -1.46
C LEU A 39 -1.33 5.66 -0.44
N GLY A 40 -2.37 5.98 0.33
CA GLY A 40 -2.31 6.95 1.42
C GLY A 40 -1.32 6.53 2.51
N PHE A 41 -1.33 5.25 2.89
CA PHE A 41 -0.39 4.70 3.87
C PHE A 41 1.06 4.80 3.38
N ILE A 42 1.34 4.39 2.14
CA ILE A 42 2.67 4.49 1.52
C ILE A 42 3.16 5.95 1.48
N SER A 43 2.27 6.88 1.13
CA SER A 43 2.59 8.32 1.10
C SER A 43 2.90 8.86 2.49
N ALA A 44 2.14 8.46 3.51
CA ALA A 44 2.41 8.86 4.89
C ALA A 44 3.79 8.37 5.37
N LEU A 45 4.15 7.11 5.07
CA LEU A 45 5.45 6.55 5.43
C LEU A 45 6.62 7.26 4.76
N ALA A 46 6.45 7.72 3.52
CA ALA A 46 7.47 8.52 2.84
C ALA A 46 7.63 9.90 3.51
N VAL A 47 6.53 10.56 3.88
CA VAL A 47 6.55 11.87 4.56
C VAL A 47 7.25 11.80 5.91
N VAL A 48 7.03 10.73 6.69
CA VAL A 48 7.70 10.54 7.99
C VAL A 48 9.11 9.94 7.87
N GLY A 49 9.60 9.70 6.65
CA GLY A 49 10.97 9.21 6.41
C GLY A 49 11.19 7.72 6.71
N VAL A 50 10.14 6.91 6.86
CA VAL A 50 10.22 5.46 7.13
C VAL A 50 10.68 4.68 5.88
N ILE A 51 10.34 5.18 4.70
CA ILE A 51 10.80 4.67 3.42
C ILE A 51 11.48 5.77 2.63
N THR A 52 12.51 5.40 1.87
CA THR A 52 13.22 6.30 0.98
C THR A 52 12.35 6.70 -0.22
N GLN A 53 12.72 7.77 -0.92
CA GLN A 53 12.05 8.19 -2.16
C GLN A 53 12.06 7.08 -3.23
N HIS A 54 13.14 6.32 -3.32
CA HIS A 54 13.24 5.21 -4.27
C HIS A 54 12.28 4.06 -3.91
N GLU A 55 12.18 3.71 -2.63
CA GLU A 55 11.21 2.73 -2.15
C GLU A 55 9.77 3.20 -2.38
N TYR A 56 9.48 4.48 -2.10
CA TYR A 56 8.17 5.07 -2.38
C TYR A 56 7.75 4.88 -3.84
N MET A 57 8.61 5.25 -4.80
CA MET A 57 8.31 5.10 -6.23
C MET A 57 8.03 3.64 -6.61
N ARG A 58 8.85 2.70 -6.12
CA ARG A 58 8.71 1.29 -6.45
C ARG A 58 7.43 0.68 -5.86
N ILE A 59 7.15 0.95 -4.59
CA ILE A 59 6.01 0.38 -3.87
C ILE A 59 4.70 1.00 -4.36
N SER A 60 4.66 2.32 -4.59
CA SER A 60 3.48 2.99 -5.16
C SER A 60 3.14 2.46 -6.55
N THR A 61 4.13 2.13 -7.37
CA THR A 61 3.89 1.49 -8.69
C THR A 61 3.25 0.11 -8.53
N LEU A 62 3.76 -0.70 -7.60
CA LEU A 62 3.18 -2.02 -7.31
C LEU A 62 1.74 -1.92 -6.80
N ALA A 63 1.48 -0.99 -5.87
CA ALA A 63 0.14 -0.75 -5.32
C ALA A 63 -0.86 -0.30 -6.39
N ASN A 64 -0.47 0.64 -7.26
CA ASN A 64 -1.32 1.08 -8.38
C ASN A 64 -1.62 -0.06 -9.36
N ASN A 65 -0.63 -0.89 -9.69
CA ASN A 65 -0.84 -2.03 -10.58
C ASN A 65 -1.77 -3.09 -9.95
N ALA A 66 -1.58 -3.39 -8.67
CA ALA A 66 -2.45 -4.30 -7.93
C ALA A 66 -3.90 -3.78 -7.88
N TRP A 67 -4.06 -2.48 -7.60
CA TRP A 67 -5.37 -1.82 -7.59
C TRP A 67 -6.05 -1.91 -8.96
N ALA A 68 -5.35 -1.52 -10.03
CA ALA A 68 -5.89 -1.55 -11.38
C ALA A 68 -6.29 -2.96 -11.82
N TYR A 69 -5.53 -3.98 -11.41
CA TYR A 69 -5.85 -5.38 -11.67
C TYR A 69 -7.13 -5.80 -10.93
N ALA A 70 -7.20 -5.58 -9.62
CA ALA A 70 -8.37 -5.94 -8.81
C ALA A 70 -9.64 -5.19 -9.28
N ALA A 71 -9.51 -3.91 -9.63
CA ALA A 71 -10.60 -3.09 -10.13
C ALA A 71 -11.09 -3.52 -11.53
N LYS A 72 -10.29 -4.27 -12.29
CA LYS A 72 -10.69 -4.82 -13.59
C LYS A 72 -11.42 -6.15 -13.42
N ASP A 73 -10.99 -7.01 -12.49
CA ASP A 73 -11.58 -8.34 -12.28
C ASP A 73 -12.98 -8.24 -11.68
N THR A 74 -13.17 -7.31 -10.73
CA THR A 74 -14.45 -7.00 -10.07
C THR A 74 -15.50 -6.31 -10.97
N ARG A 75 -15.22 -6.13 -12.27
CA ARG A 75 -16.16 -5.60 -13.28
C ARG A 75 -16.78 -6.68 -14.18
N ARG A 76 -16.38 -7.94 -14.00
CA ARG A 76 -16.95 -9.10 -14.71
C ARG A 76 -18.20 -9.60 -14.02
#